data_AF-A0A1H4JVA9-F1
#
_entry.id   AF-A0A1H4JVA9-F1
#
_cell.length_a   1.000
_cell.length_b   1.000
_cell.length_c   1.000
_cell.angle_alpha   90.00
_cell.angle_beta   90.00
_cell.angle_gamma   90.00
#
_symmetry.space_group_name_H-M   'P 1'
#
loop_
_entity.id
_entity.type
_entity.pdbx_description
1 polymer ?
#
loop_
_entity_poly.entity_id
_entity_poly.type
_entity_poly.pdbx_seq_one_letter_code
_entity_poly.pdbx_strand_id
1 'polypeptide(L)'
;MNRLPVQLANIAARFTPAELPDLSAAGLDAALAASSVRAAHGDPLLFAHALAAGVATDPSAATGRERALALVAIAAWRSGALALRADALRRLGTVDTVPGLTAAAATLGLEPEVLDEFRRRQQTDRYWWPGRADQRGYVLAVGGFRGIGGTWIRPPERVERLGDDGAFALLVAGTWWRLDSDVWGARLSSLSEEPSNLPARDDGVSVVIGPDTHLAWVHVQEQ
;
A
#
# COMPACT_ATOMS: atom_id res chain seq x y z
N MET A 1 2.03 17.70 -12.66
CA MET A 1 2.45 16.41 -12.09
C MET A 1 1.85 16.33 -10.71
N ASN A 2 0.88 15.44 -10.46
CA ASN A 2 0.24 15.44 -9.14
C ASN A 2 1.20 14.86 -8.09
N ARG A 3 1.40 15.52 -6.94
CA ARG A 3 2.11 14.93 -5.80
C ARG A 3 1.31 13.72 -5.36
N LEU A 4 1.90 12.55 -5.61
CA LEU A 4 1.36 11.28 -5.18
C LEU A 4 1.23 11.27 -3.64
N PRO A 5 0.23 10.55 -3.10
CA PRO A 5 0.20 10.24 -1.67
C PRO A 5 1.57 9.76 -1.18
N VAL A 6 2.03 10.29 -0.07
CA VAL A 6 3.32 9.92 0.52
C VAL A 6 3.08 8.85 1.56
N GLN A 7 3.40 7.61 1.21
CA GLN A 7 3.38 6.47 2.12
C GLN A 7 4.68 6.38 2.89
N LEU A 8 4.63 6.54 4.22
CA LEU A 8 5.85 6.60 5.05
C LEU A 8 6.60 5.27 5.06
N ALA A 9 5.89 4.14 4.95
CA ALA A 9 6.48 2.82 4.82
C ALA A 9 7.33 2.67 3.52
N ASN A 10 7.08 3.51 2.50
CA ASN A 10 7.85 3.53 1.24
C ASN A 10 9.03 4.50 1.27
N ILE A 11 9.14 5.38 2.26
CA ILE A 11 10.28 6.31 2.39
C ILE A 11 11.51 5.57 2.94
N ALA A 12 11.29 4.66 3.89
CA ALA A 12 12.34 3.94 4.61
C ALA A 12 12.85 2.71 3.85
N ALA A 13 11.97 1.97 3.17
CA ALA A 13 12.33 0.74 2.47
C ALA A 13 12.77 1.04 1.03
N ARG A 14 14.09 1.15 0.81
CA ARG A 14 14.67 1.32 -0.52
C ARG A 14 15.12 -0.03 -1.06
N PHE A 15 14.35 -0.55 -2.02
CA PHE A 15 14.84 -1.64 -2.85
C PHE A 15 16.00 -1.15 -3.71
N THR A 16 16.97 -2.02 -3.97
CA THR A 16 17.97 -1.77 -5.00
C THR A 16 17.26 -1.62 -6.35
N PRO A 17 17.57 -0.58 -7.15
CA PRO A 17 17.04 -0.46 -8.49
C PRO A 17 17.35 -1.72 -9.30
N ALA A 18 16.33 -2.26 -9.96
CA ALA A 18 16.43 -3.52 -10.68
C ALA A 18 15.46 -3.52 -11.86
N GLU A 19 15.82 -4.24 -12.92
CA GLU A 19 14.89 -4.51 -14.00
C GLU A 19 13.85 -5.54 -13.58
N LEU A 20 12.76 -5.59 -14.35
CA LEU A 20 11.69 -6.54 -14.13
C LEU A 20 12.19 -7.97 -14.39
N PRO A 21 12.06 -8.92 -13.45
CA PRO A 21 12.54 -10.29 -13.66
C PRO A 21 11.80 -11.01 -14.79
N ASP A 22 12.52 -11.86 -15.53
CA ASP A 22 11.90 -12.79 -16.48
C ASP A 22 11.27 -13.97 -15.73
N LEU A 23 9.94 -14.11 -15.88
CA LEU A 23 9.13 -15.19 -15.29
C LEU A 23 8.52 -16.10 -16.37
N SER A 24 9.01 -16.04 -17.61
CA SER A 24 8.50 -16.83 -18.74
C SER A 24 8.60 -18.34 -18.49
N ALA A 25 9.65 -18.80 -17.81
CA ALA A 25 9.83 -20.19 -17.41
C ALA A 25 8.75 -20.69 -16.41
N ALA A 26 8.17 -19.78 -15.62
CA ALA A 26 7.01 -20.04 -14.76
C ALA A 26 5.65 -19.88 -15.49
N GLY A 27 5.69 -19.55 -16.79
CA GLY A 27 4.51 -19.30 -17.61
C GLY A 27 3.78 -18.01 -17.22
N LEU A 28 4.51 -16.99 -16.75
CA LEU A 28 3.97 -15.68 -16.39
C LEU A 28 4.59 -14.58 -17.26
N ASP A 29 3.76 -13.59 -17.59
CA ASP A 29 4.20 -12.37 -18.26
C ASP A 29 4.37 -11.26 -17.22
N ALA A 30 5.63 -10.97 -16.88
CA ALA A 30 5.94 -9.94 -15.89
C ALA A 30 5.57 -8.53 -16.39
N ALA A 31 5.71 -8.25 -17.69
CA ALA A 31 5.40 -6.95 -18.27
C ALA A 31 3.88 -6.67 -18.25
N LEU A 32 3.07 -7.71 -18.49
CA LEU A 32 1.63 -7.66 -18.28
C LEU A 32 1.31 -7.38 -16.81
N ALA A 33 1.95 -8.09 -15.87
CA ALA A 33 1.74 -7.86 -14.44
C ALA A 33 2.07 -6.41 -14.03
N ALA A 34 3.19 -5.86 -14.50
CA ALA A 34 3.57 -4.47 -14.26
C ALA A 34 2.56 -3.47 -14.84
N SER A 35 1.97 -3.79 -16.01
CA SER A 35 0.90 -2.99 -16.61
C SER A 35 -0.40 -3.05 -15.80
N SER A 36 -0.75 -4.23 -15.28
CA SER A 36 -1.88 -4.40 -14.37
C SER A 36 -1.68 -3.66 -13.05
N VAL A 37 -0.46 -3.63 -12.50
CA VAL A 37 -0.14 -2.81 -11.32
C VAL A 37 -0.42 -1.33 -11.58
N ARG A 38 0.03 -0.81 -12.73
CA ARG A 38 -0.27 0.59 -13.13
C ARG A 38 -1.76 0.84 -13.23
N ALA A 39 -2.51 -0.07 -13.86
CA ALA A 39 -3.96 0.04 -14.00
C ALA A 39 -4.68 -0.02 -12.64
N ALA A 40 -4.12 -0.75 -11.68
CA ALA A 40 -4.55 -0.79 -10.28
C ALA A 40 -4.00 0.36 -9.42
N HIS A 41 -3.41 1.39 -10.04
CA HIS A 41 -2.84 2.58 -9.40
C HIS A 41 -1.61 2.36 -8.51
N GLY A 42 -0.95 1.20 -8.61
CA GLY A 42 0.35 0.97 -7.99
C GLY A 42 1.51 1.56 -8.81
N ASP A 43 2.71 1.57 -8.22
CA ASP A 43 3.95 2.02 -8.85
C ASP A 43 4.68 0.85 -9.56
N PRO A 44 4.74 0.84 -10.90
CA PRO A 44 5.38 -0.25 -11.65
C PRO A 44 6.89 -0.35 -11.44
N LEU A 45 7.58 0.75 -11.10
CA LEU A 45 9.01 0.72 -10.81
C LEU A 45 9.25 0.07 -9.45
N LEU A 46 8.49 0.47 -8.43
CA LEU A 46 8.54 -0.16 -7.11
C LEU A 46 8.17 -1.65 -7.20
N PHE A 47 7.17 -2.00 -8.02
CA PHE A 47 6.82 -3.38 -8.31
C PHE A 47 8.01 -4.18 -8.87
N ALA A 48 8.70 -3.65 -9.89
CA ALA A 48 9.85 -4.33 -10.48
C ALA A 48 10.97 -4.55 -9.45
N HIS A 49 11.30 -3.53 -8.65
CA HIS A 49 12.34 -3.63 -7.64
C HIS A 49 11.98 -4.63 -6.53
N ALA A 50 10.73 -4.60 -6.05
CA ALA A 50 10.24 -5.51 -5.02
C ALA A 50 10.20 -6.96 -5.49
N LEU A 51 9.73 -7.19 -6.73
CA LEU A 51 9.69 -8.52 -7.33
C LEU A 51 11.11 -9.06 -7.53
N ALA A 52 12.04 -8.23 -8.03
CA ALA A 52 13.43 -8.61 -8.21
C ALA A 52 14.11 -9.00 -6.89
N ALA A 53 13.85 -8.28 -5.79
CA ALA A 53 14.39 -8.62 -4.47
C ALA A 53 13.94 -10.02 -3.99
N GLY A 54 12.67 -10.36 -4.20
CA GLY A 54 12.15 -11.69 -3.87
C GLY A 54 12.77 -12.79 -4.73
N VAL A 55 12.79 -12.61 -6.05
CA VAL A 55 13.35 -13.59 -6.99
C VAL A 55 14.86 -13.78 -6.78
N ALA A 56 15.60 -12.74 -6.44
CA ALA A 56 17.02 -12.86 -6.11
C ALA A 56 17.27 -13.72 -4.87
N THR A 57 16.33 -13.72 -3.92
CA THR A 57 16.41 -14.47 -2.66
C THR A 57 15.96 -15.93 -2.83
N ASP A 58 14.97 -16.19 -3.70
CA ASP A 58 14.57 -17.52 -4.12
C ASP A 58 14.54 -17.62 -5.65
N PRO A 59 15.68 -17.91 -6.31
CA PRO A 59 15.74 -18.04 -7.76
C PRO A 59 14.83 -19.15 -8.32
N SER A 60 14.46 -20.14 -7.50
CA SER A 60 13.53 -21.19 -7.92
C SER A 60 12.11 -20.65 -8.14
N ALA A 61 11.79 -19.47 -7.60
CA ALA A 61 10.53 -18.79 -7.88
C ALA A 61 10.41 -18.36 -9.35
N ALA A 62 11.51 -18.14 -10.08
CA ALA A 62 11.44 -17.78 -11.50
C ALA A 62 10.95 -18.93 -12.41
N THR A 63 11.03 -20.17 -11.94
CA THR A 63 10.61 -21.37 -12.70
C THR A 63 9.38 -22.05 -12.11
N GLY A 64 9.07 -21.85 -10.82
CA GLY A 64 7.89 -22.39 -10.16
C GLY A 64 6.68 -21.46 -10.23
N ARG A 65 5.66 -21.80 -11.03
CA ARG A 65 4.45 -20.97 -11.25
C ARG A 65 3.81 -20.42 -9.97
N GLU A 66 3.54 -21.27 -8.98
CA GLU A 66 2.86 -20.81 -7.74
C GLU A 66 3.73 -19.90 -6.89
N ARG A 67 5.05 -20.17 -6.82
CA ARG A 67 6.01 -19.30 -6.12
C ARG A 67 6.12 -17.95 -6.82
N ALA A 68 6.23 -17.95 -8.15
CA ALA A 68 6.23 -16.74 -8.96
C ALA A 68 4.96 -15.91 -8.74
N LEU A 69 3.78 -16.54 -8.79
CA LEU A 69 2.49 -15.88 -8.55
C LEU A 69 2.39 -15.31 -7.14
N ALA A 70 2.92 -16.00 -6.12
CA ALA A 70 3.01 -15.48 -4.76
C ALA A 70 3.82 -14.18 -4.69
N LEU A 71 5.04 -14.19 -5.24
CA LEU A 71 5.89 -12.99 -5.24
C LEU A 71 5.31 -11.85 -6.07
N VAL A 72 4.68 -12.14 -7.22
CA VAL A 72 4.00 -11.13 -8.05
C VAL A 72 2.86 -10.46 -7.27
N ALA A 73 2.00 -11.24 -6.59
CA ALA A 73 0.90 -10.68 -5.82
C ALA A 73 1.41 -9.82 -4.64
N ILE A 74 2.42 -10.30 -3.91
CA ILE A 74 3.02 -9.57 -2.79
C ILE A 74 3.69 -8.28 -3.29
N ALA A 75 4.49 -8.34 -4.36
CA ALA A 75 5.15 -7.18 -4.95
C ALA A 75 4.13 -6.15 -5.46
N ALA A 76 3.04 -6.60 -6.06
CA ALA A 76 2.00 -5.73 -6.58
C ALA A 76 1.28 -4.99 -5.45
N TRP A 77 0.89 -5.68 -4.37
CA TRP A 77 0.37 -5.02 -3.18
C TRP A 77 1.39 -4.07 -2.56
N ARG A 78 2.65 -4.50 -2.42
CA ARG A 78 3.76 -3.70 -1.89
C ARG A 78 4.00 -2.41 -2.69
N SER A 79 3.71 -2.41 -3.98
CA SER A 79 3.76 -1.24 -4.85
C SER A 79 2.54 -0.32 -4.78
N GLY A 80 1.57 -0.62 -3.92
CA GLY A 80 0.39 0.21 -3.67
C GLY A 80 -0.87 -0.18 -4.43
N ALA A 81 -0.90 -1.33 -5.12
CA ALA A 81 -2.11 -1.84 -5.75
C ALA A 81 -3.09 -2.41 -4.71
N LEU A 82 -3.89 -1.52 -4.10
CA LEU A 82 -4.80 -1.84 -2.98
C LEU A 82 -5.72 -3.04 -3.23
N ALA A 83 -6.23 -3.17 -4.45
CA ALA A 83 -7.13 -4.27 -4.84
C ALA A 83 -6.49 -5.66 -4.68
N LEU A 84 -5.15 -5.74 -4.63
CA LEU A 84 -4.41 -6.99 -4.52
C LEU A 84 -4.05 -7.37 -3.08
N ARG A 85 -4.37 -6.54 -2.08
CA ARG A 85 -4.07 -6.80 -0.66
C ARG A 85 -4.58 -8.17 -0.20
N ALA A 86 -5.84 -8.48 -0.48
CA ALA A 86 -6.46 -9.74 -0.02
C ALA A 86 -5.76 -10.97 -0.63
N ASP A 87 -5.45 -10.93 -1.93
CA ASP A 87 -4.74 -12.03 -2.60
C ASP A 87 -3.30 -12.16 -2.11
N ALA A 88 -2.60 -11.03 -1.94
CA ALA A 88 -1.25 -10.99 -1.41
C ALA A 88 -1.18 -11.59 0.01
N LEU A 89 -2.09 -11.21 0.92
CA LEU A 89 -2.14 -11.75 2.28
C LEU A 89 -2.48 -13.24 2.31
N ARG A 90 -3.43 -13.67 1.47
CA ARG A 90 -3.78 -15.10 1.33
C ARG A 90 -2.57 -15.91 0.89
N ARG A 91 -1.86 -15.45 -0.14
CA ARG A 91 -0.64 -16.12 -0.66
C ARG A 91 0.48 -16.10 0.38
N LEU A 92 0.68 -14.96 1.05
CA LEU A 92 1.65 -14.83 2.12
C LEU A 92 1.39 -15.85 3.25
N GLY A 93 0.11 -16.06 3.62
CA GLY A 93 -0.28 -17.06 4.62
C GLY A 93 -0.04 -18.52 4.22
N THR A 94 0.16 -18.81 2.92
CA THR A 94 0.48 -20.16 2.42
C THR A 94 1.97 -20.44 2.27
N VAL A 95 2.83 -19.44 2.46
CA VAL A 95 4.28 -19.62 2.35
C VAL A 95 4.83 -20.20 3.65
N ASP A 96 5.35 -21.42 3.57
CA ASP A 96 5.83 -22.24 4.68
C ASP A 96 7.30 -22.68 4.57
N THR A 97 7.87 -22.68 3.35
CA THR A 97 9.29 -23.00 3.15
C THR A 97 10.21 -21.84 3.53
N VAL A 98 11.38 -22.14 4.11
CA VAL A 98 12.38 -21.12 4.48
C VAL A 98 12.79 -20.21 3.31
N PRO A 99 13.08 -20.73 2.08
CA PRO A 99 13.37 -19.86 0.94
C PRO A 99 12.20 -18.95 0.57
N GLY A 100 10.98 -19.49 0.59
CA GLY A 100 9.77 -18.72 0.31
C GLY A 100 9.52 -17.62 1.34
N LEU A 101 9.73 -17.90 2.64
CA LEU A 101 9.61 -16.90 3.72
C LEU A 101 10.60 -15.75 3.51
N THR A 102 11.86 -16.09 3.24
CA THR A 102 12.91 -15.11 3.01
C THR A 102 12.62 -14.27 1.77
N ALA A 103 12.17 -14.89 0.68
CA ALA A 103 11.77 -14.19 -0.54
C ALA A 103 10.55 -13.28 -0.34
N ALA A 104 9.55 -13.71 0.43
CA ALA A 104 8.39 -12.89 0.76
C ALA A 104 8.75 -11.67 1.63
N ALA A 105 9.63 -11.85 2.62
CA ALA A 105 10.17 -10.76 3.43
C ALA A 105 10.95 -9.77 2.57
N ALA A 106 11.85 -10.28 1.72
CA ALA A 106 12.62 -9.48 0.77
C ALA A 106 11.69 -8.70 -0.18
N THR A 107 10.64 -9.30 -0.72
CA THR A 107 9.65 -8.60 -1.57
C THR A 107 8.89 -7.50 -0.82
N LEU A 108 8.63 -7.66 0.48
CA LEU A 108 8.01 -6.61 1.29
C LEU A 108 9.01 -5.53 1.73
N GLY A 109 10.31 -5.76 1.55
CA GLY A 109 11.36 -4.89 2.09
C GLY A 109 11.45 -4.96 3.62
N LEU A 110 11.21 -6.15 4.17
CA LEU A 110 11.26 -6.45 5.60
C LEU A 110 12.38 -7.45 5.90
N GLU A 111 12.87 -7.41 7.13
CA GLU A 111 13.74 -8.47 7.64
C GLU A 111 12.93 -9.78 7.84
N PRO A 112 13.49 -10.96 7.54
CA PRO A 112 12.79 -12.24 7.66
C PRO A 112 12.19 -12.50 9.04
N GLU A 113 12.87 -12.08 10.11
CA GLU A 113 12.46 -12.27 11.50
C GLU A 113 11.18 -11.49 11.84
N VAL A 114 10.87 -10.45 11.07
CA VAL A 114 9.71 -9.58 11.30
C VAL A 114 8.49 -10.02 10.50
N LEU A 115 8.66 -10.97 9.56
CA LEU A 115 7.59 -11.39 8.64
C LEU A 115 6.40 -12.01 9.37
N ASP A 116 6.64 -12.84 10.39
CA ASP A 116 5.56 -13.48 11.14
C ASP A 116 4.73 -12.47 11.94
N GLU A 117 5.39 -11.48 12.54
CA GLU A 117 4.66 -10.39 13.21
C GLU A 117 3.88 -9.55 12.21
N PHE A 118 4.48 -9.23 11.06
CA PHE A 118 3.78 -8.53 9.98
C PHE A 118 2.51 -9.28 9.55
N ARG A 119 2.61 -10.58 9.31
CA ARG A 119 1.46 -11.44 8.96
C ARG A 119 0.36 -11.40 10.01
N ARG A 120 0.72 -11.52 11.29
CA ARG A 120 -0.24 -11.50 12.40
C ARG A 120 -0.92 -10.14 12.49
N ARG A 121 -0.16 -9.05 12.53
CA ARG A 121 -0.68 -7.68 12.68
C ARG A 121 -1.54 -7.27 11.51
N GLN A 122 -1.21 -7.67 10.28
CA GLN A 122 -2.03 -7.36 9.10
C GLN A 122 -3.45 -7.97 9.12
N GLN A 123 -3.75 -8.93 10.01
CA GLN A 123 -5.11 -9.44 10.20
C GLN A 123 -6.04 -8.46 10.92
N THR A 124 -5.49 -7.59 11.78
CA THR A 124 -6.26 -6.67 12.60
C THR A 124 -5.90 -5.20 12.39
N ASP A 125 -4.74 -4.94 11.78
CA ASP A 125 -4.16 -3.62 11.57
C ASP A 125 -3.58 -3.54 10.16
N ARG A 126 -4.38 -3.02 9.23
CA ARG A 126 -4.01 -2.86 7.81
C ARG A 126 -2.87 -1.85 7.58
N TYR A 127 -2.57 -1.05 8.58
CA TYR A 127 -1.57 0.01 8.52
C TYR A 127 -0.30 -0.36 9.27
N TRP A 128 -0.13 -1.62 9.71
CA TRP A 128 1.05 -2.01 10.46
C TRP A 128 2.26 -2.25 9.56
N TRP A 129 3.38 -1.63 9.91
CA TRP A 129 4.73 -2.02 9.50
C TRP A 129 5.71 -1.75 10.66
N PRO A 130 6.90 -2.35 10.65
CA PRO A 130 7.81 -2.29 11.80
C PRO A 130 8.24 -0.87 12.18
N GLY A 131 8.38 0.02 11.20
CA GLY A 131 8.81 1.41 11.40
C GLY A 131 7.69 2.39 11.76
N ARG A 132 6.44 1.94 11.99
CA ARG A 132 5.33 2.86 12.27
C ARG A 132 5.50 3.63 13.58
N ALA A 133 5.99 2.97 14.62
CA ALA A 133 6.19 3.59 15.92
C ALA A 133 7.17 4.79 15.82
N ASP A 134 8.22 4.67 14.99
CA ASP A 134 9.17 5.76 14.73
C ASP A 134 8.52 6.96 14.01
N GLN A 135 7.42 6.71 13.30
CA GLN A 135 6.58 7.75 12.68
C GLN A 135 5.46 8.24 13.59
N ARG A 136 5.44 7.85 14.87
CA ARG A 136 4.44 8.27 15.87
C ARG A 136 3.00 7.99 15.40
N GLY A 137 2.78 6.83 14.79
CA GLY A 137 1.45 6.43 14.30
C GLY A 137 1.04 7.05 12.95
N TYR A 138 1.77 8.03 12.41
CA TYR A 138 1.49 8.55 11.07
C TYR A 138 1.87 7.54 9.99
N VAL A 139 1.05 7.43 8.95
CA VAL A 139 1.20 6.41 7.90
C VAL A 139 1.31 7.00 6.51
N LEU A 140 0.43 7.95 6.24
CA LEU A 140 0.16 8.43 4.89
C LEU A 140 -0.15 9.91 4.94
N ALA A 141 0.40 10.68 4.00
CA ALA A 141 -0.05 12.03 3.69
C ALA A 141 -0.71 12.07 2.30
N VAL A 142 -1.95 12.56 2.20
CA VAL A 142 -2.69 12.70 0.93
C VAL A 142 -3.09 14.14 0.64
N GLY A 143 -3.39 14.40 -0.63
CA GLY A 143 -3.89 15.68 -1.11
C GLY A 143 -2.77 16.60 -1.58
N GLY A 144 -2.59 17.71 -0.87
CA GLY A 144 -1.65 18.78 -1.19
C GLY A 144 -2.29 19.92 -1.98
N PHE A 145 -1.58 21.04 -2.08
CA PHE A 145 -2.05 22.21 -2.82
C PHE A 145 -1.90 22.03 -4.33
N ARG A 146 -2.99 22.20 -5.07
CA ARG A 146 -3.06 21.99 -6.53
C ARG A 146 -2.07 22.84 -7.31
N GLY A 147 -1.75 24.05 -6.85
CA GLY A 147 -0.76 24.92 -7.51
C GLY A 147 0.65 24.35 -7.54
N ILE A 148 0.97 23.35 -6.70
CA ILE A 148 2.25 22.61 -6.69
C ILE A 148 2.07 21.12 -7.02
N GLY A 149 0.95 20.77 -7.68
CA GLY A 149 0.62 19.40 -8.05
C GLY A 149 -0.21 18.64 -7.01
N GLY A 150 -0.67 19.23 -5.92
CA GLY A 150 -1.58 18.50 -5.04
C GLY A 150 -2.98 18.30 -5.62
N THR A 151 -3.87 17.67 -4.87
CA THR A 151 -5.26 17.47 -5.28
C THR A 151 -6.12 18.71 -5.07
N TRP A 152 -5.87 19.49 -4.02
CA TRP A 152 -6.85 20.42 -3.48
C TRP A 152 -6.46 21.88 -3.64
N ILE A 153 -7.44 22.74 -3.82
CA ILE A 153 -7.26 24.21 -3.85
C ILE A 153 -7.44 24.87 -2.47
N ARG A 154 -7.95 24.12 -1.50
CA ARG A 154 -8.16 24.52 -0.10
C ARG A 154 -7.83 23.34 0.83
N PRO A 155 -7.52 23.58 2.10
CA PRO A 155 -7.47 22.53 3.11
C PRO A 155 -8.79 21.75 3.19
N PRO A 156 -8.76 20.46 3.56
CA PRO A 156 -9.99 19.74 3.87
C PRO A 156 -10.72 20.33 5.07
N GLU A 157 -12.04 20.36 4.97
CA GLU A 157 -12.94 21.00 5.93
C GLU A 157 -13.51 19.98 6.92
N ARG A 158 -13.73 18.75 6.45
CA ARG A 158 -14.33 17.68 7.23
C ARG A 158 -13.75 16.33 6.80
N VAL A 159 -13.66 15.41 7.75
CA VAL A 159 -13.41 13.99 7.47
C VAL A 159 -14.50 13.16 8.10
N GLU A 160 -14.95 12.18 7.35
CA GLU A 160 -15.80 11.11 7.82
C GLU A 160 -15.14 9.77 7.55
N ARG A 161 -15.36 8.82 8.45
CA ARG A 161 -14.98 7.44 8.22
C ARG A 161 -16.10 6.72 7.48
N LEU A 162 -15.74 5.90 6.50
CA LEU A 162 -16.70 5.11 5.75
C LEU A 162 -16.82 3.69 6.33
N GLY A 163 -17.87 2.96 5.93
CA GLY A 163 -18.09 1.59 6.41
C GLY A 163 -17.07 0.56 5.90
N ASP A 164 -16.37 0.85 4.80
CA ASP A 164 -15.32 -0.01 4.27
C ASP A 164 -14.00 0.20 5.04
N ASP A 165 -13.28 -0.88 5.32
CA ASP A 165 -12.00 -0.79 6.02
C ASP A 165 -11.02 0.14 5.28
N GLY A 166 -10.37 1.01 6.04
CA GLY A 166 -9.37 1.95 5.52
C GLY A 166 -9.91 2.99 4.54
N ALA A 167 -11.24 3.20 4.53
CA ALA A 167 -11.90 4.17 3.70
C ALA A 167 -12.37 5.39 4.50
N PHE A 168 -12.10 6.58 3.96
CA PHE A 168 -12.51 7.87 4.52
C PHE A 168 -13.11 8.75 3.45
N ALA A 169 -14.01 9.64 3.82
CA ALA A 169 -14.48 10.73 2.99
C ALA A 169 -13.93 12.07 3.50
N LEU A 170 -13.44 12.90 2.59
CA LEU A 170 -12.94 14.24 2.88
C LEU A 170 -13.78 15.27 2.13
N LEU A 171 -14.35 16.23 2.84
CA LEU A 171 -15.00 17.39 2.22
C LEU A 171 -13.94 18.46 1.97
N VAL A 172 -13.79 18.87 0.71
CA VAL A 172 -12.82 19.89 0.33
C VAL A 172 -13.45 20.84 -0.69
N ALA A 173 -13.61 22.12 -0.31
CA ALA A 173 -14.21 23.14 -1.17
C ALA A 173 -15.58 22.72 -1.75
N GLY A 174 -16.43 22.13 -0.90
CA GLY A 174 -17.77 21.66 -1.29
C GLY A 174 -17.79 20.37 -2.13
N THR A 175 -16.65 19.72 -2.37
CA THR A 175 -16.57 18.44 -3.09
C THR A 175 -16.15 17.32 -2.13
N TRP A 176 -16.86 16.20 -2.16
CA TRP A 176 -16.48 15.01 -1.41
C TRP A 176 -15.45 14.18 -2.17
N TRP A 177 -14.47 13.67 -1.43
CA TRP A 177 -13.41 12.79 -1.94
C TRP A 177 -13.37 11.53 -1.10
N ARG A 178 -13.35 10.36 -1.73
CA ARG A 178 -13.08 9.09 -1.08
C ARG A 178 -11.58 8.80 -1.10
N LEU A 179 -11.04 8.52 0.08
CA LEU A 179 -9.70 7.98 0.30
C LEU A 179 -9.83 6.50 0.66
N ASP A 180 -9.28 5.62 -0.15
CA ASP A 180 -9.01 4.22 0.22
C ASP A 180 -7.51 4.08 0.48
N SER A 181 -7.11 3.47 1.60
CA SER A 181 -5.67 3.34 1.90
C SER A 181 -5.31 2.14 2.76
N ASP A 182 -4.04 1.74 2.70
CA ASP A 182 -3.40 0.82 3.62
C ASP A 182 -1.93 1.23 3.84
N VAL A 183 -1.13 0.33 4.43
CA VAL A 183 0.30 0.53 4.66
C VAL A 183 1.12 0.84 3.40
N TRP A 184 0.74 0.36 2.22
CA TRP A 184 1.54 0.47 0.99
C TRP A 184 0.92 1.37 -0.09
N GLY A 185 -0.41 1.48 -0.11
CA GLY A 185 -1.16 2.11 -1.19
C GLY A 185 -2.21 3.10 -0.70
N ALA A 186 -2.49 4.09 -1.53
CA ALA A 186 -3.56 5.04 -1.29
C ALA A 186 -4.19 5.46 -2.61
N ARG A 187 -5.51 5.58 -2.62
CA ARG A 187 -6.28 6.06 -3.76
C ARG A 187 -7.24 7.13 -3.30
N LEU A 188 -7.21 8.26 -4.00
CA LEU A 188 -8.12 9.37 -3.78
C LEU A 188 -9.00 9.53 -5.04
N SER A 189 -10.32 9.47 -4.89
CA SER A 189 -11.30 9.64 -5.97
C SER A 189 -12.37 10.63 -5.56
N SER A 190 -12.91 11.39 -6.52
CA SER A 190 -14.05 12.27 -6.25
C SER A 190 -15.33 11.46 -6.08
N LEU A 191 -16.17 11.86 -5.13
CA LEU A 191 -17.54 11.37 -4.98
C LEU A 191 -18.50 12.39 -5.59
N SER A 192 -19.54 11.89 -6.27
CA SER A 192 -20.61 12.74 -6.82
C SER A 192 -21.61 13.20 -5.77
N GLU A 193 -21.69 12.51 -4.64
CA GLU A 193 -22.66 12.73 -3.57
C GLU A 193 -21.98 12.66 -2.20
N GLU A 194 -22.65 13.19 -1.18
CA GLU A 194 -22.24 13.01 0.22
C GLU A 194 -22.28 11.53 0.60
N PRO A 195 -21.24 11.00 1.26
CA PRO A 195 -21.22 9.62 1.72
C PRO A 195 -22.37 9.32 2.69
N SER A 196 -22.88 8.09 2.63
CA SER A 196 -23.87 7.61 3.59
C SER A 196 -23.24 7.43 4.98
N ASN A 197 -23.91 7.96 6.01
CA ASN A 197 -23.53 7.79 7.41
C ASN A 197 -23.86 6.36 7.90
N LEU A 198 -23.05 5.39 7.48
CA LEU A 198 -23.04 4.08 8.11
C LEU A 198 -22.12 4.13 9.34
N PRO A 199 -22.53 3.52 10.47
CA PRO A 199 -21.69 3.49 11.66
C PRO A 199 -20.40 2.74 11.35
N ALA A 200 -19.30 3.47 11.36
CA ALA A 200 -17.98 2.90 11.12
C ALA A 200 -17.39 2.35 12.43
N ARG A 201 -16.68 1.23 12.33
CA ARG A 201 -15.99 0.63 13.48
C ARG A 201 -14.83 1.53 13.90
N ASP A 202 -14.69 1.77 15.20
CA ASP A 202 -13.48 2.39 15.75
C ASP A 202 -12.36 1.33 15.80
N ASP A 203 -11.34 1.53 14.98
CA ASP A 203 -10.13 0.70 14.91
C ASP A 203 -8.88 1.51 15.34
N GLY A 204 -9.07 2.68 15.96
CA GLY A 204 -7.97 3.57 16.36
C GLY A 204 -7.34 4.38 15.22
N VAL A 205 -7.86 4.31 14.00
CA VAL A 205 -7.35 5.11 12.86
C VAL A 205 -8.09 6.45 12.76
N SER A 206 -7.41 7.49 12.32
CA SER A 206 -8.00 8.82 12.15
C SER A 206 -7.30 9.56 11.02
N VAL A 207 -7.96 10.60 10.50
CA VAL A 207 -7.32 11.54 9.58
C VAL A 207 -7.16 12.87 10.30
N VAL A 208 -5.91 13.32 10.39
CA VAL A 208 -5.53 14.58 11.01
C VAL A 208 -5.33 15.63 9.91
N ILE A 209 -6.03 16.75 10.03
CA ILE A 209 -5.87 17.92 9.15
C ILE A 209 -5.36 19.07 10.02
N GLY A 210 -4.26 19.69 9.60
CA GLY A 210 -3.78 20.92 10.23
C GLY A 210 -4.44 22.16 9.64
N PRO A 211 -4.57 23.25 10.41
CA PRO A 211 -5.30 24.45 10.00
C PRO A 211 -4.76 25.14 8.74
N ASP A 212 -3.47 25.03 8.45
CA ASP A 212 -2.80 25.71 7.33
C ASP A 212 -2.17 24.75 6.32
N THR A 213 -2.57 23.48 6.33
CA THR A 213 -2.04 22.47 5.42
C THR A 213 -3.08 22.00 4.43
N HIS A 214 -2.65 21.79 3.19
CA HIS A 214 -3.45 21.11 2.20
C HIS A 214 -3.24 19.59 2.27
N LEU A 215 -2.60 19.07 3.32
CA LEU A 215 -2.39 17.63 3.52
C LEU A 215 -3.37 17.10 4.57
N ALA A 216 -3.93 15.93 4.29
CA ALA A 216 -4.59 15.13 5.30
C ALA A 216 -3.71 13.93 5.64
N TRP A 217 -3.51 13.69 6.93
CA TRP A 217 -2.61 12.66 7.44
C TRP A 217 -3.39 11.51 8.04
N VAL A 218 -3.18 10.29 7.56
CA VAL A 218 -3.70 9.09 8.25
C VAL A 218 -2.81 8.80 9.44
N HIS A 219 -3.42 8.72 10.61
CA HIS A 219 -2.78 8.45 11.90
C HIS A 219 -3.46 7.26 12.58
N VAL A 220 -2.67 6.33 13.07
CA VAL A 220 -3.10 5.15 13.82
C VAL A 220 -2.68 5.34 15.26
N GLN A 221 -3.63 5.27 16.19
CA GLN A 221 -3.32 5.24 17.62
C GLN A 221 -2.53 3.98 17.94
N GLU A 222 -1.41 4.12 18.64
CA GLU A 222 -0.68 2.96 19.15
C GLU A 222 -1.55 2.29 20.23
N GLN A 223 -1.82 0.99 20.04
CA GLN A 223 -2.55 0.12 20.98
C GLN A 223 -1.57 -0.69 21.81
#